data_AF-A0A920U564-F1
#
_entry.id   AF-A0A920U564-F1
#
_cell.length_a   1.000
_cell.length_b   1.000
_cell.length_c   1.000
_cell.angle_alpha   90.00
_cell.angle_beta   90.00
_cell.angle_gamma   90.00
#
_symmetry.space_group_name_H-M   'P 1'
#
loop_
_entity.id
_entity.type
_entity.pdbx_description
1 polymer ?
#
loop_
_entity_poly.entity_id
_entity_poly.type
_entity_poly.pdbx_seq_one_letter_code
_entity_poly.pdbx_strand_id
1 'polypeptide(L)' 'MTHDGVGKYLEDVVKKAPGSTSDIAGILQEKEVDVVINYLPVGSEQATKWYVEQILNARCGMVNCIPVFLGP' A
#
# COMPACT_ATOMS: atom_id res chain seq x y z
N MET A 1 -5.44 7.48 -3.55
CA MET A 1 -6.55 6.91 -2.76
C MET A 1 -5.95 6.22 -1.54
N THR A 2 -6.63 6.25 -0.39
CA THR A 2 -6.08 5.69 0.87
C THR A 2 -6.74 4.36 1.28
N HIS A 3 -7.81 3.93 0.59
CA HIS A 3 -8.65 2.79 0.97
C HIS A 3 -9.00 2.80 2.47
N ASP A 4 -8.92 1.63 3.12
CA ASP A 4 -9.06 1.37 4.56
C ASP A 4 -7.74 1.59 5.35
N GLY A 5 -6.79 2.32 4.76
CA GLY A 5 -5.53 2.72 5.39
C GLY A 5 -5.67 3.79 6.48
N VAL A 6 -6.82 4.45 6.57
CA VAL A 6 -7.12 5.43 7.62
C VAL A 6 -8.34 4.93 8.38
N GLY A 7 -8.13 4.48 9.61
CA GLY A 7 -9.20 3.99 10.48
C GLY A 7 -9.92 5.11 11.21
N LYS A 8 -11.09 4.78 11.76
CA LYS A 8 -11.99 5.69 12.51
C LYS A 8 -11.29 6.64 13.48
N TYR A 9 -10.32 6.15 14.25
CA TYR A 9 -9.63 6.93 15.27
C TYR A 9 -8.60 7.92 14.71
N LEU A 10 -8.23 7.77 13.43
CA LEU A 10 -7.26 8.63 12.76
C LEU A 10 -7.93 9.61 11.78
N GLU A 11 -9.23 9.50 11.53
CA GLU A 11 -9.95 10.36 10.56
C GLU A 11 -9.82 11.86 10.88
N ASP A 12 -9.89 12.23 12.17
CA ASP A 12 -9.79 13.62 12.61
C ASP A 12 -8.34 14.12 12.78
N VAL A 13 -7.38 13.20 12.82
CA VAL A 13 -5.96 13.49 13.06
C VAL A 13 -5.18 13.54 11.75
N VAL A 14 -5.48 12.62 10.83
CA VAL A 14 -4.77 12.45 9.56
C VAL A 14 -5.57 13.08 8.43
N LYS A 15 -5.06 14.19 7.91
CA LYS A 15 -5.60 14.80 6.69
C LYS A 15 -5.06 14.07 5.47
N LYS A 16 -5.96 13.55 4.64
CA LYS A 16 -5.60 12.92 3.36
C LYS A 16 -4.88 13.94 2.48
N ALA A 17 -3.76 13.52 1.87
CA ALA A 17 -3.04 14.37 0.93
C ALA A 17 -3.95 14.72 -0.27
N PRO A 18 -3.94 15.99 -0.72
CA PRO A 18 -4.65 16.37 -1.92
C PRO A 18 -4.00 15.76 -3.16
N GLY A 19 -4.78 15.47 -4.19
CA GLY A 19 -4.29 14.99 -5.48
C GLY A 19 -4.74 13.56 -5.84
N SER A 20 -4.36 13.12 -7.03
CA SER A 20 -4.63 11.78 -7.53
C SER A 20 -3.70 10.75 -6.89
N THR A 21 -4.09 9.48 -6.96
CA THR A 21 -3.20 8.36 -6.65
C THR A 21 -1.99 8.40 -7.59
N SER A 22 -0.78 8.28 -7.05
CA SER A 22 0.44 8.14 -7.85
C SER A 22 0.47 6.82 -8.61
N ASP A 23 1.17 6.79 -9.74
CA ASP A 23 1.49 5.54 -10.45
C ASP A 23 2.58 4.78 -9.68
N ILE A 24 2.15 3.93 -8.74
CA ILE A 24 3.07 3.18 -7.88
C ILE A 24 3.91 2.21 -8.71
N ALA A 25 3.31 1.50 -9.67
CA ALA A 25 4.04 0.53 -10.47
C ALA A 25 5.15 1.21 -11.31
N GLY A 26 4.82 2.33 -11.96
CA GLY A 26 5.80 3.13 -12.70
C GLY A 26 6.92 3.67 -11.81
N ILE A 27 6.58 4.20 -10.63
CA ILE A 27 7.58 4.71 -9.66
C ILE A 27 8.52 3.59 -9.19
N LEU A 28 8.00 2.39 -8.91
CA LEU A 28 8.82 1.27 -8.47
C LEU A 28 9.77 0.79 -9.58
N GLN A 29 9.29 0.75 -10.82
CA GLN A 29 10.11 0.40 -11.99
C GLN A 29 11.20 1.45 -12.28
N GLU A 30 10.85 2.74 -12.27
CA GLU A 30 11.78 3.85 -12.49
C GLU A 30 12.91 3.86 -11.45
N LYS A 31 12.58 3.49 -10.22
CA LYS A 31 13.53 3.46 -9.10
C LYS A 31 14.27 2.13 -8.95
N GLU A 32 14.06 1.19 -9.87
CA GLU A 32 14.70 -0.14 -9.86
C GLU A 32 14.54 -0.83 -8.49
N VAL A 33 13.33 -0.77 -7.92
CA VAL A 33 13.07 -1.31 -6.58
C VAL A 33 12.99 -2.83 -6.62
N ASP A 34 13.76 -3.51 -5.77
CA ASP A 34 13.66 -4.96 -5.62
C ASP A 34 12.59 -5.40 -4.60
N VAL A 35 12.46 -4.69 -3.49
CA VAL A 35 11.60 -5.10 -2.35
C VAL A 35 10.84 -3.91 -1.76
N VAL A 36 9.54 -4.11 -1.51
CA VAL A 36 8.66 -3.17 -0.80
C VAL A 36 8.30 -3.70 0.58
N ILE A 37 8.30 -2.84 1.61
CA ILE A 37 7.92 -3.20 2.98
C ILE A 37 6.56 -2.60 3.31
N ASN A 38 5.59 -3.44 3.69
CA ASN A 38 4.25 -3.00 4.06
C ASN A 38 4.15 -2.68 5.57
N TYR A 39 4.03 -1.40 5.89
CA TYR A 39 3.73 -0.88 7.24
C TYR A 39 2.41 -0.11 7.29
N LEU A 40 1.43 -0.48 6.46
CA LEU A 40 0.08 0.06 6.60
C LEU A 40 -0.50 -0.23 8.00
N PRO A 41 -1.53 0.48 8.46
CA PRO A 41 -2.17 0.15 9.71
C PRO A 41 -2.78 -1.26 9.73
N VAL A 42 -2.82 -1.87 10.92
CA VAL A 42 -3.47 -3.18 11.11
C VAL A 42 -4.95 -3.08 10.69
N GLY A 43 -5.42 -4.05 9.91
CA GLY A 43 -6.79 -4.08 9.39
C GLY A 43 -6.98 -3.43 8.01
N SER A 44 -5.93 -2.84 7.42
CA SER A 44 -5.99 -2.23 6.08
C SER A 44 -5.89 -3.26 4.95
N GLU A 45 -6.91 -4.12 4.86
CA GLU A 45 -6.96 -5.25 3.92
C GLU A 45 -7.06 -4.79 2.46
N GLN A 46 -7.98 -3.87 2.14
CA GLN A 46 -8.18 -3.38 0.78
C GLN A 46 -6.97 -2.59 0.30
N ALA A 47 -6.41 -1.73 1.16
CA ALA A 47 -5.18 -0.99 0.86
C ALA A 47 -4.03 -1.95 0.55
N THR A 48 -3.84 -2.97 1.40
CA THR A 48 -2.75 -3.93 1.21
C THR A 48 -2.90 -4.72 -0.08
N LYS A 49 -4.10 -5.25 -0.37
CA LYS A 49 -4.37 -5.98 -1.63
C LYS A 49 -4.13 -5.10 -2.85
N TRP A 50 -4.55 -3.84 -2.80
CA TRP A 50 -4.29 -2.89 -3.89
C TRP A 50 -2.79 -2.65 -4.12
N TYR A 51 -2.01 -2.46 -3.05
CA TYR A 51 -0.55 -2.31 -3.19
C TYR A 51 0.12 -3.58 -3.71
N VAL A 52 -0.35 -4.77 -3.31
CA VAL A 52 0.15 -6.05 -3.85
C VAL A 52 0.02 -6.09 -5.37
N GLU A 53 -1.12 -5.68 -5.93
CA GLU A 53 -1.30 -5.62 -7.39
C GLU A 53 -0.28 -4.68 -8.05
N GLN A 54 -0.01 -3.52 -7.45
CA GLN A 54 0.98 -2.57 -8.00
C GLN A 54 2.41 -3.13 -7.94
N ILE A 55 2.76 -3.80 -6.84
CA ILE A 55 4.07 -4.43 -6.63
C ILE A 55 4.28 -5.59 -7.61
N LEU A 56 3.26 -6.40 -7.85
CA LEU A 56 3.31 -7.48 -8.85
C LEU A 56 3.48 -6.93 -10.27
N ASN A 57 2.77 -5.85 -10.62
CA ASN A 57 2.94 -5.15 -11.90
C ASN A 57 4.35 -4.56 -12.07
N ALA A 58 4.99 -4.12 -10.97
CA ALA A 58 6.36 -3.66 -10.94
C ALA A 58 7.41 -4.78 -10.92
N ARG A 59 6.99 -6.05 -10.75
CA ARG A 59 7.85 -7.23 -10.61
C ARG A 59 8.77 -7.18 -9.37
N CYS A 60 8.33 -6.52 -8.30
CA CYS A 60 9.07 -6.43 -7.03
C CYS A 60 8.64 -7.52 -6.05
N GLY A 61 9.50 -7.84 -5.07
CA GLY A 61 9.14 -8.60 -3.88
C GLY A 61 8.43 -7.73 -2.84
N MET A 62 7.70 -8.36 -1.90
CA MET A 62 7.08 -7.67 -0.76
C MET A 62 7.37 -8.36 0.56
N VAL A 63 7.66 -7.57 1.59
CA VAL A 63 7.66 -8.00 3.00
C VAL A 63 6.41 -7.44 3.67
N ASN A 64 5.49 -8.32 4.07
CA ASN A 64 4.27 -7.93 4.76
C ASN A 64 4.47 -7.92 6.27
N CYS A 65 4.44 -6.74 6.90
CA CYS A 65 4.66 -6.60 8.35
C CYS A 65 3.36 -6.45 9.16
N ILE A 66 2.20 -6.69 8.54
CA ILE A 66 0.90 -6.60 9.22
C ILE A 66 0.10 -7.90 9.09
N PRO A 67 -0.84 -8.19 10.01
CA PRO A 67 -1.60 -9.44 10.03
C PRO A 67 -2.74 -9.44 8.99
N VAL A 68 -2.45 -9.00 7.77
CA VAL A 68 -3.34 -9.14 6.61
C VAL A 68 -2.85 -10.32 5.79
N PHE A 69 -3.76 -11.25 5.51
CA PHE A 69 -3.44 -12.44 4.75
C PHE A 69 -3.55 -12.16 3.23
N LEU A 70 -2.56 -12.63 2.47
CA LEU A 70 -2.39 -12.27 1.04
C LEU A 70 -2.45 -13.47 0.10
N GLY A 71 -2.36 -14.68 0.63
CA GLY A 71 -2.51 -15.94 -0.11
C GLY A 71 -3.81 -16.66 0.25
N PRO A 72 -4.01 -17.88 -0.26
CA PRO A 72 -4.90 -18.87 0.33
C PRO A 72 -4.31 -19.48 1.62
#